data_AF-A0A9W6VA24-F1
#
_entry.id   AF-A0A9W6VA24-F1
#
_cell.length_a   1.000
_cell.length_b   1.000
_cell.length_c   1.000
_cell.angle_alpha   90.00
_cell.angle_beta   90.00
_cell.angle_gamma   90.00
#
_symmetry.space_group_name_H-M   'P 1'
#
loop_
_entity.id
_entity.type
_entity.pdbx_description
1 polymer ?
#
loop_
_entity_poly.entity_id
_entity_poly.type
_entity_poly.pdbx_seq_one_letter_code
_entity_poly.pdbx_strand_id
1 'polypeptide(L)'
;MRGSLSLIAAGAALVLVAGCGTSVDLAKSTSARSTVPATSGLKAPVPPGPVDPEELRRINPCALMDDAALKPLGQPAQSRLRDYSQCSNYMKDKNGEELNLTLSIGDLTIGQPDAGAEIAGLPYVESELDDKTACFLTAITDTNPNRGITVQAGRRDKGDLCTPGRALLESALARIRKDAPKLELAKNTLVDLEPCTLVSDTVVATLVGEKSRKRPSGAHACSWNGDGVSFMLTFRIGARPDTVAEAAGTTPVNLGDGVTAQQKPDDDGSRCRIDWSHATFPADEERAEVIALDYSRYSGKVAGEDPCAKLQTVAKALIPRLPKR
;
A
#
# COMPACT_ATOMS: atom_id res chain seq x y z
N MET A 1 24.92 -49.89 -22.85
CA MET A 1 26.27 -50.16 -23.40
C MET A 1 26.16 -50.28 -24.92
N ARG A 2 27.12 -49.68 -25.63
CA ARG A 2 27.25 -49.56 -27.10
C ARG A 2 26.28 -48.56 -27.73
N GLY A 3 26.71 -47.48 -28.38
CA GLY A 3 28.02 -47.17 -28.94
C GLY A 3 27.83 -46.78 -30.40
N SER A 4 28.13 -45.52 -30.68
CA SER A 4 28.04 -44.78 -31.94
C SER A 4 28.69 -45.46 -33.15
N LEU A 5 28.25 -45.11 -34.38
CA LEU A 5 29.16 -44.67 -35.45
C LEU A 5 28.40 -44.15 -36.69
N SER A 6 28.85 -42.97 -37.11
CA SER A 6 28.46 -42.15 -38.25
C SER A 6 28.90 -42.73 -39.60
N LEU A 7 28.27 -42.29 -40.69
CA LEU A 7 28.94 -42.17 -42.00
C LEU A 7 28.33 -41.06 -42.86
N ILE A 8 29.26 -40.32 -43.46
CA ILE A 8 29.20 -39.09 -44.25
C ILE A 8 28.69 -39.38 -45.67
N ALA A 9 27.95 -38.46 -46.28
CA ALA A 9 27.90 -38.33 -47.74
C ALA A 9 27.75 -36.86 -48.17
N ALA A 10 28.66 -36.46 -49.05
CA ALA A 10 28.87 -35.13 -49.60
C ALA A 10 27.93 -34.84 -50.78
N GLY A 11 27.66 -33.55 -51.03
CA GLY A 11 26.94 -33.10 -52.22
C GLY A 11 26.96 -31.59 -52.35
N ALA A 12 27.99 -31.06 -53.02
CA ALA A 12 28.12 -29.66 -53.40
C ALA A 12 27.23 -29.33 -54.61
N ALA A 13 26.56 -28.19 -54.59
CA ALA A 13 26.07 -27.52 -55.79
C ALA A 13 26.14 -26.00 -55.59
N LEU A 14 27.09 -25.39 -56.30
CA LEU A 14 27.27 -23.95 -56.46
C LEU A 14 26.13 -23.37 -57.30
N VAL A 15 25.48 -22.31 -56.81
CA VAL A 15 24.70 -21.41 -57.65
C VAL A 15 25.31 -20.01 -57.55
N LEU A 16 25.98 -19.62 -58.63
CA LEU A 16 26.46 -18.27 -58.88
C LEU A 16 25.27 -17.42 -59.32
N VAL A 17 24.96 -16.35 -58.59
CA VAL A 17 24.15 -15.24 -59.11
C VAL A 17 25.00 -13.98 -59.07
N ALA A 18 25.43 -13.55 -60.26
CA ALA A 18 26.03 -12.25 -60.48
C ALA A 18 24.92 -11.18 -60.45
N GLY A 19 25.01 -10.25 -59.50
CA GLY A 19 24.21 -9.03 -59.45
C GLY A 19 25.15 -7.82 -59.53
N CYS A 20 25.09 -7.12 -60.66
CA CYS A 20 25.83 -5.89 -60.92
C CYS A 20 25.32 -4.72 -60.07
N GLY A 21 26.25 -3.88 -59.61
CA GLY A 21 26.05 -2.44 -59.51
C GLY A 21 25.35 -1.93 -58.27
N THR A 22 26.12 -1.52 -57.27
CA THR A 22 26.44 -0.10 -57.00
C THR A 22 27.16 -0.03 -55.66
N SER A 23 28.27 0.69 -55.64
CA SER A 23 29.03 1.03 -54.43
C SER A 23 28.10 1.70 -53.41
N VAL A 24 27.91 1.06 -52.26
CA VAL A 24 27.20 1.67 -51.14
C VAL A 24 28.16 2.68 -50.52
N ASP A 25 27.94 3.95 -50.85
CA ASP A 25 28.60 5.07 -50.20
C ASP A 25 28.19 5.07 -48.73
N LEU A 26 29.15 4.76 -47.83
CA LEU A 26 28.99 4.80 -46.38
C LEU A 26 29.12 6.23 -45.83
N ALA A 27 28.86 7.25 -46.67
CA ALA A 27 28.67 8.62 -46.23
C ALA A 27 27.48 8.71 -45.27
N LYS A 28 27.79 9.07 -44.03
CA LYS A 28 26.89 9.34 -42.92
C LYS A 28 25.81 10.36 -43.33
N SER A 29 24.65 9.90 -43.79
CA SER A 29 23.52 10.79 -44.06
C SER A 29 22.95 11.28 -42.73
N THR A 30 23.15 12.55 -42.42
CA THR A 30 22.41 13.25 -41.37
C THR A 30 21.10 13.69 -41.99
N SER A 31 20.09 12.82 -41.94
CA SER A 31 18.73 13.23 -42.27
C SER A 31 18.27 14.22 -41.21
N ALA A 32 17.93 15.44 -41.61
CA ALA A 32 17.32 16.42 -40.72
C ALA A 32 16.04 15.82 -40.15
N ARG A 33 15.93 15.84 -38.81
CA ARG A 33 14.74 15.38 -38.09
C ARG A 33 13.56 16.23 -38.55
N SER A 34 12.69 15.66 -39.39
CA SER A 34 11.40 16.27 -39.71
C SER A 34 10.60 16.33 -38.42
N THR A 35 10.44 17.54 -37.88
CA THR A 35 9.53 17.79 -36.77
C THR A 35 8.14 17.87 -37.37
N VAL A 36 7.34 16.83 -37.15
CA VAL A 36 5.91 16.88 -37.46
C VAL A 36 5.30 17.96 -36.56
N PRO A 37 4.66 19.01 -37.10
CA PRO A 37 3.94 19.97 -36.30
C PRO A 37 2.83 19.22 -35.57
N ALA A 38 2.78 19.34 -34.23
CA ALA A 38 1.68 18.82 -33.45
C ALA A 38 0.40 19.55 -33.87
N THR A 39 -0.42 18.90 -34.70
CA THR A 39 -1.76 19.37 -35.01
C THR A 39 -2.59 19.32 -33.75
N SER A 40 -3.12 20.49 -33.40
CA SER A 40 -4.08 20.70 -32.34
C SER A 40 -5.35 19.92 -32.68
N GLY A 41 -5.69 18.89 -31.90
CA GLY A 41 -6.97 18.18 -32.11
C GLY A 41 -6.95 16.73 -31.67
N LEU A 42 -7.09 16.51 -30.36
CA LEU A 42 -7.95 15.52 -29.71
C LEU A 42 -7.65 15.62 -28.22
N LYS A 43 -8.34 16.55 -27.55
CA LYS A 43 -8.36 16.63 -26.09
C LYS A 43 -9.23 15.48 -25.61
N ALA A 44 -8.70 14.25 -25.67
CA ALA A 44 -9.15 13.22 -24.76
C ALA A 44 -8.94 13.79 -23.34
N PRO A 45 -9.91 13.68 -22.42
CA PRO A 45 -9.67 14.04 -21.03
C PRO A 45 -8.43 13.27 -20.58
N VAL A 46 -7.37 13.99 -20.26
CA VAL A 46 -6.25 13.44 -19.49
C VAL A 46 -6.89 12.81 -18.25
N PRO A 47 -6.54 11.57 -17.86
CA PRO A 47 -7.01 11.00 -16.60
C PRO A 47 -6.78 12.04 -15.49
N PRO A 48 -7.71 12.22 -14.54
CA PRO A 48 -7.47 13.14 -13.43
C PRO A 48 -6.08 12.84 -12.86
N GLY A 49 -5.31 13.91 -12.63
CA GLY A 49 -3.94 13.85 -12.10
C GLY A 49 -3.87 13.07 -10.78
N PRO A 50 -2.67 12.93 -10.17
CA PRO A 50 -2.51 12.20 -8.93
C PRO A 50 -3.59 12.63 -7.93
N VAL A 51 -4.39 11.67 -7.48
CA VAL A 51 -5.43 11.92 -6.47
C VAL A 51 -4.72 12.48 -5.26
N ASP A 52 -5.18 13.63 -4.76
CA ASP A 52 -4.54 14.30 -3.63
C ASP A 52 -4.43 13.30 -2.46
N PRO A 53 -3.23 13.03 -1.92
CA PRO A 53 -3.05 12.15 -0.77
C PRO A 53 -3.95 12.53 0.42
N GLU A 54 -4.28 13.81 0.59
CA GLU A 54 -5.20 14.29 1.61
C GLU A 54 -6.65 13.84 1.34
N GLU A 55 -7.08 13.87 0.08
CA GLU A 55 -8.40 13.38 -0.32
C GLU A 55 -8.51 11.87 -0.12
N LEU A 56 -7.44 11.11 -0.41
CA LEU A 56 -7.40 9.66 -0.22
C LEU A 56 -7.59 9.23 1.24
N ARG A 57 -7.10 10.01 2.21
CA ARG A 57 -7.22 9.71 3.65
C ARG A 57 -8.66 9.60 4.13
N ARG A 58 -9.59 10.33 3.50
CA ARG A 58 -10.99 10.40 3.92
C ARG A 58 -11.92 9.46 3.18
N ILE A 59 -11.44 8.77 2.15
CA ILE A 59 -12.30 7.90 1.36
C ILE A 59 -12.77 6.74 2.23
N ASN A 60 -14.06 6.44 2.17
CA ASN A 60 -14.64 5.29 2.84
C ASN A 60 -14.47 4.04 1.96
N PRO A 61 -13.53 3.12 2.28
CA PRO A 61 -13.28 1.94 1.47
C PRO A 61 -14.48 0.98 1.45
N CYS A 62 -15.30 0.94 2.51
CA CYS A 62 -16.47 0.08 2.53
C CYS A 62 -17.62 0.60 1.68
N ALA A 63 -17.75 1.92 1.54
CA ALA A 63 -18.71 2.51 0.62
C ALA A 63 -18.34 2.32 -0.86
N LEU A 64 -17.07 1.97 -1.15
CA LEU A 64 -16.63 1.53 -2.48
C LEU A 64 -16.91 0.04 -2.74
N MET A 65 -17.13 -0.73 -1.67
CA MET A 65 -17.53 -2.14 -1.70
C MET A 65 -19.04 -2.26 -1.46
N ASP A 66 -19.83 -1.51 -2.23
CA ASP A 66 -21.29 -1.49 -2.13
C ASP A 66 -21.95 -2.64 -2.91
N ASP A 67 -23.27 -2.73 -2.81
CA ASP A 67 -24.07 -3.75 -3.52
C ASP A 67 -23.90 -3.70 -5.03
N ALA A 68 -23.72 -2.50 -5.61
CA ALA A 68 -23.55 -2.36 -7.06
C ALA A 68 -22.20 -2.91 -7.52
N ALA A 69 -21.15 -2.77 -6.71
CA ALA A 69 -19.84 -3.34 -6.96
C ALA A 69 -19.81 -4.86 -6.71
N LEU A 70 -20.47 -5.34 -5.65
CA LEU A 70 -20.29 -6.72 -5.16
C LEU A 70 -21.32 -7.73 -5.67
N LYS A 71 -22.61 -7.37 -5.83
CA LYS A 71 -23.64 -8.31 -6.33
C LYS A 71 -23.32 -8.92 -7.70
N PRO A 72 -22.69 -8.18 -8.65
CA PRO A 72 -22.25 -8.78 -9.90
C PRO A 72 -21.17 -9.87 -9.75
N LEU A 73 -20.52 -9.99 -8.58
CA LEU A 73 -19.48 -10.97 -8.28
C LEU A 73 -20.01 -12.20 -7.54
N GLY A 74 -21.20 -12.13 -6.94
CA GLY A 74 -21.80 -13.24 -6.20
C GLY A 74 -22.79 -12.78 -5.13
N GLN A 75 -22.71 -13.38 -3.94
CA GLN A 75 -23.56 -13.08 -2.77
C GLN A 75 -22.74 -12.34 -1.70
N PRO A 76 -22.83 -11.00 -1.63
CA PRO A 76 -22.04 -10.21 -0.70
C PRO A 76 -22.38 -10.52 0.76
N ALA A 77 -21.36 -10.54 1.62
CA ALA A 77 -21.58 -10.43 3.06
C ALA A 77 -21.62 -8.96 3.47
N GLN A 78 -21.73 -8.68 4.77
CA GLN A 78 -21.56 -7.34 5.28
C GLN A 78 -20.09 -6.92 5.18
N SER A 79 -19.82 -5.85 4.41
CA SER A 79 -18.50 -5.20 4.34
C SER A 79 -18.08 -4.69 5.73
N ARG A 80 -16.83 -4.93 6.11
CA ARG A 80 -16.29 -4.58 7.42
C ARG A 80 -15.11 -3.63 7.27
N LEU A 81 -15.24 -2.45 7.86
CA LEU A 81 -14.15 -1.47 7.92
C LEU A 81 -13.05 -2.01 8.82
N ARG A 82 -11.91 -2.38 8.23
CA ARG A 82 -10.76 -2.94 8.96
C ARG A 82 -9.89 -1.84 9.54
N ASP A 83 -9.72 -0.76 8.78
CA ASP A 83 -8.97 0.44 9.16
C ASP A 83 -9.48 1.65 8.35
N TYR A 84 -8.91 2.85 8.52
CA TYR A 84 -9.27 4.05 7.75
C TYR A 84 -9.28 3.81 6.25
N SER A 85 -8.23 3.17 5.73
CA SER A 85 -8.04 2.96 4.30
C SER A 85 -8.39 1.54 3.83
N GLN A 86 -8.88 0.66 4.72
CA GLN A 86 -9.09 -0.75 4.40
C GLN A 86 -10.49 -1.26 4.73
N CYS A 87 -11.11 -1.93 3.76
CA CYS A 87 -12.36 -2.67 3.95
C CYS A 87 -12.23 -4.11 3.46
N SER A 88 -12.92 -5.03 4.12
CA SER A 88 -13.01 -6.43 3.68
C SER A 88 -14.45 -6.90 3.55
N ASN A 89 -14.70 -7.79 2.59
CA ASN A 89 -15.96 -8.50 2.42
C ASN A 89 -15.68 -10.00 2.21
N TYR A 90 -16.27 -10.84 3.05
CA TYR A 90 -16.12 -12.30 3.03
C TYR A 90 -17.36 -12.91 2.37
N MET A 91 -17.45 -12.75 1.05
CA MET A 91 -18.64 -13.10 0.27
C MET A 91 -18.58 -14.51 -0.29
N LYS A 92 -19.66 -14.93 -0.96
CA LYS A 92 -19.63 -16.08 -1.85
C LYS A 92 -19.62 -15.62 -3.30
N ASP A 93 -18.93 -16.34 -4.17
CA ASP A 93 -18.96 -16.09 -5.61
C ASP A 93 -20.28 -16.57 -6.24
N LYS A 94 -20.37 -16.51 -7.59
CA LYS A 94 -21.54 -16.99 -8.34
C LYS A 94 -21.78 -18.50 -8.24
N ASN A 95 -20.76 -19.28 -7.91
CA ASN A 95 -20.82 -20.72 -7.74
C ASN A 95 -21.13 -21.11 -6.28
N GLY A 96 -21.18 -20.14 -5.38
CA GLY A 96 -21.38 -20.36 -3.94
C GLY A 96 -20.09 -20.68 -3.18
N GLU A 97 -18.93 -20.58 -3.82
CA GLU A 97 -17.61 -20.77 -3.19
C GLU A 97 -17.21 -19.52 -2.40
N GLU A 98 -16.39 -19.68 -1.36
CA GLU A 98 -15.89 -18.54 -0.59
C GLU A 98 -15.02 -17.61 -1.44
N LEU A 99 -15.22 -16.30 -1.30
CA LEU A 99 -14.45 -15.25 -1.95
C LEU A 99 -14.23 -14.10 -0.98
N ASN A 100 -12.98 -13.90 -0.60
CA ASN A 100 -12.55 -12.82 0.29
C ASN A 100 -12.00 -11.67 -0.54
N LEU A 101 -12.64 -10.52 -0.45
CA LEU A 101 -12.19 -9.29 -1.10
C LEU A 101 -11.73 -8.31 -0.02
N THR A 102 -10.53 -7.76 -0.17
CA THR A 102 -10.03 -6.65 0.66
C THR A 102 -9.63 -5.51 -0.26
N LEU A 103 -10.20 -4.34 -0.01
CA LEU A 103 -9.88 -3.09 -0.69
C LEU A 103 -9.05 -2.22 0.25
N SER A 104 -7.88 -1.79 -0.22
CA SER A 104 -6.96 -0.86 0.44
C SER A 104 -6.77 0.40 -0.39
N ILE A 105 -6.67 1.57 0.24
CA ILE A 105 -6.50 2.88 -0.41
C ILE A 105 -5.19 3.53 0.03
N GLY A 106 -4.34 3.92 -0.93
CA GLY A 106 -3.10 4.65 -0.66
C GLY A 106 -1.97 3.80 -0.07
N ASP A 107 -2.11 2.48 -0.10
CA ASP A 107 -1.10 1.53 0.37
C ASP A 107 0.13 1.59 -0.53
N LEU A 108 1.30 1.36 0.08
CA LEU A 108 2.55 1.21 -0.65
C LEU A 108 2.48 -0.06 -1.50
N THR A 109 2.95 0.03 -2.75
CA THR A 109 3.12 -1.14 -3.61
C THR A 109 4.58 -1.29 -4.02
N ILE A 110 5.05 -2.54 -3.99
CA ILE A 110 6.42 -2.90 -4.40
C ILE A 110 6.45 -3.23 -5.90
N GLY A 111 5.30 -3.56 -6.48
CA GLY A 111 5.19 -3.91 -7.88
C GLY A 111 5.47 -2.73 -8.80
N GLN A 112 6.11 -3.02 -9.93
CA GLN A 112 6.22 -2.10 -11.05
C GLN A 112 5.18 -2.52 -12.10
N PRO A 113 4.47 -1.56 -12.71
CA PRO A 113 3.53 -1.88 -13.77
C PRO A 113 4.31 -2.35 -15.01
N ASP A 114 3.79 -3.36 -15.70
CA ASP A 114 4.30 -3.73 -17.01
C ASP A 114 4.07 -2.58 -18.00
N ALA A 115 4.91 -2.49 -19.03
CA ALA A 115 4.81 -1.42 -20.02
C ALA A 115 3.43 -1.44 -20.72
N GLY A 116 2.67 -0.35 -20.55
CA GLY A 116 1.33 -0.20 -21.14
C GLY A 116 0.20 -0.92 -20.39
N ALA A 117 0.48 -1.54 -19.24
CA ALA A 117 -0.56 -2.11 -18.39
C ALA A 117 -1.31 -0.99 -17.67
N GLU A 118 -2.59 -0.84 -17.99
CA GLU A 118 -3.45 0.20 -17.41
C GLU A 118 -4.79 -0.39 -16.95
N ILE A 119 -5.32 0.19 -15.87
CA ILE A 119 -6.68 -0.03 -15.41
C ILE A 119 -7.38 1.31 -15.26
N ALA A 120 -8.43 1.49 -16.05
CA ALA A 120 -9.17 2.74 -16.12
C ALA A 120 -8.23 3.97 -16.33
N GLY A 121 -7.13 3.85 -17.08
CA GLY A 121 -6.16 4.92 -17.34
C GLY A 121 -5.13 5.19 -16.23
N LEU A 122 -4.99 4.31 -15.24
CA LEU A 122 -3.89 4.34 -14.26
C LEU A 122 -2.94 3.16 -14.52
N PRO A 123 -1.62 3.32 -14.29
CA PRO A 123 -0.69 2.20 -14.35
C PRO A 123 -1.13 1.08 -13.40
N TYR A 124 -1.02 -0.15 -13.86
CA TYR A 124 -1.63 -1.31 -13.22
C TYR A 124 -0.60 -2.40 -12.92
N VAL A 125 -0.70 -2.98 -11.72
CA VAL A 125 0.07 -4.15 -11.31
C VAL A 125 -0.88 -5.27 -10.95
N GLU A 126 -0.66 -6.44 -11.53
CA GLU A 126 -1.28 -7.70 -11.12
C GLU A 126 -0.21 -8.64 -10.58
N SER A 127 -0.51 -9.30 -9.48
CA SER A 127 0.32 -10.37 -8.94
C SER A 127 -0.58 -11.46 -8.39
N GLU A 128 -0.37 -12.69 -8.83
CA GLU A 128 -1.12 -13.85 -8.37
C GLU A 128 -0.15 -14.82 -7.69
N LEU A 129 -0.58 -15.45 -6.59
CA LEU A 129 0.21 -16.50 -5.96
C LEU A 129 0.29 -17.73 -6.87
N ASP A 130 1.43 -18.44 -6.83
CA ASP A 130 1.66 -19.65 -7.63
C ASP A 130 0.61 -20.74 -7.37
N ASP A 131 0.09 -20.81 -6.14
CA ASP A 131 -0.94 -21.76 -5.74
C ASP A 131 -2.36 -21.35 -6.15
N LYS A 132 -2.55 -20.17 -6.73
CA LYS A 132 -3.83 -19.60 -7.18
C LYS A 132 -4.86 -19.39 -6.05
N THR A 133 -4.40 -19.16 -4.82
CA THR A 133 -5.27 -18.89 -3.66
C THR A 133 -5.43 -17.40 -3.34
N ALA A 134 -4.61 -16.53 -3.95
CA ALA A 134 -4.77 -15.08 -3.87
C ALA A 134 -4.31 -14.36 -5.14
N CYS A 135 -4.99 -13.26 -5.45
CA CYS A 135 -4.58 -12.29 -6.46
C CYS A 135 -4.59 -10.88 -5.87
N PHE A 136 -3.57 -10.10 -6.22
CA PHE A 136 -3.35 -8.72 -5.79
C PHE A 136 -3.34 -7.82 -7.03
N LEU A 137 -4.21 -6.83 -7.01
CA LEU A 137 -4.40 -5.89 -8.11
C LEU A 137 -4.20 -4.48 -7.57
N THR A 138 -3.30 -3.70 -8.16
CA THR A 138 -3.05 -2.33 -7.71
C THR A 138 -3.12 -1.36 -8.88
N ALA A 139 -3.96 -0.34 -8.75
CA ALA A 139 -3.95 0.83 -9.60
C ALA A 139 -3.06 1.90 -8.97
N ILE A 140 -1.96 2.26 -9.62
CA ILE A 140 -0.96 3.19 -9.10
C ILE A 140 -1.46 4.63 -9.24
N THR A 141 -1.59 5.34 -8.12
CA THR A 141 -2.05 6.72 -8.04
C THR A 141 -0.92 7.72 -7.78
N ASP A 142 0.21 7.25 -7.25
CA ASP A 142 1.45 8.02 -7.03
C ASP A 142 2.65 7.09 -7.30
N THR A 143 3.74 7.62 -7.84
CA THR A 143 4.95 6.87 -8.18
C THR A 143 6.16 7.17 -7.29
N ASN A 144 6.04 8.06 -6.29
CA ASN A 144 7.16 8.39 -5.41
C ASN A 144 6.78 8.61 -3.92
N PRO A 145 6.69 7.54 -3.11
CA PRO A 145 6.82 6.14 -3.49
C PRO A 145 5.58 5.62 -4.23
N ASN A 146 5.71 4.47 -4.90
CA ASN A 146 4.56 3.82 -5.53
C ASN A 146 3.45 3.57 -4.49
N ARG A 147 2.30 4.20 -4.70
CA ARG A 147 1.07 4.00 -3.92
C ARG A 147 -0.08 3.77 -4.84
N GLY A 148 -1.09 3.07 -4.34
CA GLY A 148 -2.26 2.81 -5.14
C GLY A 148 -3.48 2.41 -4.36
N ILE A 149 -4.52 2.11 -5.13
CA ILE A 149 -5.72 1.45 -4.65
C ILE A 149 -5.55 -0.02 -4.98
N THR A 150 -5.58 -0.86 -3.96
CA THR A 150 -5.27 -2.28 -4.07
C THR A 150 -6.50 -3.10 -3.73
N VAL A 151 -6.80 -4.08 -4.59
CA VAL A 151 -7.73 -5.17 -4.27
C VAL A 151 -6.95 -6.44 -4.10
N GLN A 152 -7.11 -7.07 -2.94
CA GLN A 152 -6.72 -8.45 -2.71
C GLN A 152 -7.96 -9.33 -2.80
N ALA A 153 -7.98 -10.25 -3.75
CA ALA A 153 -8.96 -11.32 -3.84
C ALA A 153 -8.30 -12.62 -3.33
N GLY A 154 -8.99 -13.37 -2.49
CA GLY A 154 -8.45 -14.59 -1.89
C GLY A 154 -9.53 -15.62 -1.61
N ARG A 155 -9.18 -16.90 -1.65
CA ARG A 155 -10.02 -17.99 -1.16
C ARG A 155 -9.17 -19.20 -0.80
N ARG A 156 -9.78 -20.21 -0.15
CA ARG A 156 -9.06 -21.41 0.31
C ARG A 156 -8.59 -22.30 -0.85
N ASP A 157 -9.43 -22.47 -1.85
CA ASP A 157 -9.17 -23.37 -2.97
C ASP A 157 -8.71 -22.61 -4.22
N LYS A 158 -7.99 -23.30 -5.11
CA LYS A 158 -7.44 -22.69 -6.32
C LYS A 158 -8.54 -22.13 -7.21
N GLY A 159 -8.31 -20.97 -7.82
CA GLY A 159 -9.08 -20.55 -9.00
C GLY A 159 -8.83 -19.12 -9.44
N ASP A 160 -9.68 -18.64 -10.35
CA ASP A 160 -9.56 -17.30 -10.92
C ASP A 160 -10.05 -16.22 -9.94
N LEU A 161 -9.09 -15.61 -9.27
CA LEU A 161 -9.32 -14.54 -8.29
C LEU A 161 -9.03 -13.15 -8.87
N CYS A 162 -8.23 -13.07 -9.93
CA CYS A 162 -7.88 -11.80 -10.55
C CYS A 162 -9.06 -11.19 -11.27
N THR A 163 -9.90 -11.99 -11.94
CA THR A 163 -11.10 -11.48 -12.62
C THR A 163 -12.07 -10.75 -11.68
N PRO A 164 -12.55 -11.34 -10.57
CA PRO A 164 -13.42 -10.61 -9.64
C PRO A 164 -12.70 -9.46 -8.94
N GLY A 165 -11.42 -9.61 -8.63
CA GLY A 165 -10.62 -8.52 -8.06
C GLY A 165 -10.53 -7.30 -8.99
N ARG A 166 -10.38 -7.54 -10.30
CA ARG A 166 -10.27 -6.50 -11.32
C ARG A 166 -11.57 -5.73 -11.47
N ALA A 167 -12.68 -6.45 -11.54
CA ALA A 167 -14.01 -5.86 -11.60
C ALA A 167 -14.30 -4.96 -10.38
N LEU A 168 -13.91 -5.39 -9.18
CA LEU A 168 -14.02 -4.56 -7.98
C LEU A 168 -13.14 -3.30 -8.07
N LEU A 169 -11.88 -3.45 -8.49
CA LEU A 169 -10.95 -2.33 -8.62
C LEU A 169 -11.45 -1.29 -9.63
N GLU A 170 -11.94 -1.73 -10.80
CA GLU A 170 -12.54 -0.85 -11.81
C GLU A 170 -13.77 -0.10 -11.27
N SER A 171 -14.66 -0.81 -10.57
CA SER A 171 -15.84 -0.21 -9.94
C SER A 171 -15.45 0.86 -8.90
N ALA A 172 -14.49 0.53 -8.01
CA ALA A 172 -13.99 1.44 -6.99
C ALA A 172 -13.37 2.70 -7.63
N LEU A 173 -12.53 2.55 -8.65
CA LEU A 173 -11.92 3.68 -9.38
C LEU A 173 -12.98 4.56 -10.05
N ALA A 174 -13.97 3.95 -10.70
CA ALA A 174 -15.07 4.67 -11.33
C ALA A 174 -15.86 5.46 -10.29
N ARG A 175 -16.12 4.87 -9.11
CA ARG A 175 -16.83 5.54 -8.02
C ARG A 175 -16.04 6.71 -7.46
N ILE A 176 -14.76 6.52 -7.16
CA ILE A 176 -13.87 7.58 -6.65
C ILE A 176 -13.86 8.78 -7.62
N ARG A 177 -13.75 8.55 -8.93
CA ARG A 177 -13.72 9.63 -9.92
C ARG A 177 -15.03 10.39 -10.05
N LYS A 178 -16.16 9.70 -9.86
CA LYS A 178 -17.48 10.31 -9.98
C LYS A 178 -17.88 11.08 -8.73
N ASP A 179 -17.74 10.44 -7.57
CA ASP A 179 -18.14 10.94 -6.26
C ASP A 179 -17.54 10.02 -5.18
N ALA A 180 -16.35 10.39 -4.69
CA ALA A 180 -15.63 9.62 -3.68
C ALA A 180 -16.38 9.65 -2.34
N PRO A 181 -16.87 8.49 -1.86
CA PRO A 181 -17.59 8.44 -0.60
C PRO A 181 -16.63 8.74 0.56
N LYS A 182 -17.11 9.45 1.57
CA LYS A 182 -16.29 9.87 2.73
C LYS A 182 -16.60 9.04 3.97
N LEU A 183 -15.61 8.91 4.84
CA LEU A 183 -15.80 8.34 6.17
C LEU A 183 -16.60 9.31 7.06
N GLU A 184 -17.59 8.77 7.76
CA GLU A 184 -18.30 9.48 8.82
C GLU A 184 -17.48 9.37 10.11
N LEU A 185 -16.89 10.48 10.54
CA LEU A 185 -15.95 10.54 11.65
C LEU A 185 -16.37 11.62 12.65
N ALA A 186 -15.93 11.45 13.90
CA ALA A 186 -16.11 12.48 14.91
C ALA A 186 -15.33 13.75 14.56
N LYS A 187 -15.69 14.88 15.18
CA LYS A 187 -14.82 16.07 15.19
C LYS A 187 -13.48 15.72 15.84
N ASN A 188 -12.42 16.45 15.45
CA ASN A 188 -11.07 16.29 16.01
C ASN A 188 -10.49 14.87 15.84
N THR A 189 -10.81 14.24 14.71
CA THR A 189 -10.32 12.93 14.28
C THR A 189 -8.84 12.95 13.86
N LEU A 190 -8.18 11.79 13.89
CA LEU A 190 -6.81 11.61 13.40
C LEU A 190 -6.72 11.55 11.87
N VAL A 191 -7.83 11.30 11.16
CA VAL A 191 -7.82 11.00 9.71
C VAL A 191 -7.14 12.08 8.86
N ASP A 192 -7.25 13.34 9.28
CA ASP A 192 -6.75 14.50 8.54
C ASP A 192 -5.26 14.75 8.73
N LEU A 193 -4.68 14.14 9.75
CA LEU A 193 -3.31 14.43 10.12
C LEU A 193 -2.36 13.71 9.16
N GLU A 194 -1.32 14.42 8.72
CA GLU A 194 -0.19 13.81 8.01
C GLU A 194 0.88 13.35 9.02
N PRO A 195 1.02 12.04 9.28
CA PRO A 195 1.85 11.54 10.39
C PRO A 195 3.32 11.96 10.26
N CYS A 196 3.86 12.10 9.05
CA CYS A 196 5.26 12.48 8.84
C CYS A 196 5.60 13.93 9.25
N THR A 197 4.58 14.76 9.54
CA THR A 197 4.75 16.16 9.96
C THR A 197 4.60 16.35 11.47
N LEU A 198 4.06 15.36 12.18
CA LEU A 198 3.65 15.52 13.57
C LEU A 198 4.79 15.40 14.57
N VAL A 199 5.79 14.56 14.33
CA VAL A 199 6.95 14.46 15.23
C VAL A 199 8.09 15.28 14.62
N SER A 200 8.65 16.21 15.39
CA SER A 200 9.80 17.00 14.93
C SER A 200 11.02 16.13 14.67
N ASP A 201 11.81 16.49 13.66
CA ASP A 201 13.03 15.75 13.32
C ASP A 201 14.02 15.67 14.50
N THR A 202 14.07 16.67 15.40
CA THR A 202 14.88 16.62 16.64
C THR A 202 14.46 15.47 17.57
N VAL A 203 13.16 15.29 17.80
CA VAL A 203 12.64 14.21 18.64
C VAL A 203 12.90 12.86 17.98
N VAL A 204 12.66 12.75 16.68
CA VAL A 204 12.94 11.53 15.90
C VAL A 204 14.44 11.17 15.96
N ALA A 205 15.33 12.15 15.86
CA ALA A 205 16.78 11.91 15.89
C ALA A 205 17.25 11.24 17.19
N THR A 206 16.52 11.43 18.31
CA THR A 206 16.81 10.72 19.57
C THR A 206 16.53 9.21 19.50
N LEU A 207 15.71 8.77 18.54
CA LEU A 207 15.36 7.36 18.33
C LEU A 207 16.27 6.69 17.29
N VAL A 208 16.35 7.31 16.11
CA VAL A 208 16.85 6.73 14.86
C VAL A 208 18.08 7.47 14.32
N GLY A 209 18.64 8.40 15.09
CA GLY A 209 19.80 9.19 14.69
C GLY A 209 19.49 10.38 13.78
N GLU A 210 20.46 11.28 13.66
CA GLU A 210 20.35 12.53 12.89
C GLU A 210 20.15 12.31 11.38
N LYS A 211 20.64 11.19 10.85
CA LYS A 211 20.60 10.86 9.40
C LYS A 211 19.43 9.93 9.05
N SER A 212 18.34 10.01 9.80
CA SER A 212 17.19 9.14 9.56
C SER A 212 16.52 9.41 8.21
N ARG A 213 16.09 8.33 7.55
CA ARG A 213 15.27 8.37 6.35
C ARG A 213 13.80 8.35 6.75
N LYS A 214 13.14 9.50 6.61
CA LYS A 214 11.69 9.67 6.76
C LYS A 214 10.95 9.26 5.48
N ARG A 215 9.92 8.42 5.60
CA ARG A 215 9.06 7.97 4.49
C ARG A 215 7.63 7.75 4.98
N PRO A 216 6.61 8.29 4.29
CA PRO A 216 5.24 7.90 4.61
C PRO A 216 5.04 6.42 4.29
N SER A 217 4.22 5.74 5.09
CA SER A 217 3.93 4.30 5.00
C SER A 217 2.42 4.11 4.96
N GLY A 218 1.83 4.07 3.77
CA GLY A 218 0.38 4.30 3.62
C GLY A 218 -0.01 5.77 3.84
N ALA A 219 -1.31 6.06 3.87
CA ALA A 219 -1.85 7.41 4.03
C ALA A 219 -1.93 7.87 5.49
N HIS A 220 -1.90 6.92 6.44
CA HIS A 220 -2.08 7.15 7.88
C HIS A 220 -0.91 6.66 8.72
N ALA A 221 0.26 6.40 8.13
CA ALA A 221 1.46 6.15 8.90
C ALA A 221 2.73 6.78 8.30
N CYS A 222 3.74 6.95 9.15
CA CYS A 222 5.06 7.40 8.76
C CYS A 222 6.13 6.54 9.43
N SER A 223 7.16 6.23 8.67
CA SER A 223 8.33 5.49 9.13
C SER A 223 9.59 6.33 9.07
N TRP A 224 10.47 6.06 10.02
CA TRP A 224 11.83 6.58 10.07
C TRP A 224 12.79 5.44 10.27
N ASN A 225 13.85 5.41 9.47
CA ASN A 225 14.89 4.39 9.55
C ASN A 225 16.26 5.04 9.62
N GLY A 226 17.07 4.66 10.60
CA GLY A 226 18.41 5.21 10.80
C GLY A 226 19.06 4.59 12.03
N ASP A 227 20.40 4.62 12.10
CA ASP A 227 21.20 4.04 13.20
C ASP A 227 20.80 2.60 13.59
N GLY A 228 20.37 1.84 12.57
CA GLY A 228 19.95 0.46 12.72
C GLY A 228 18.66 0.27 13.53
N VAL A 229 17.80 1.28 13.51
CA VAL A 229 16.49 1.34 14.15
C VAL A 229 15.43 1.67 13.08
N SER A 230 14.27 1.05 13.23
CA SER A 230 13.02 1.43 12.57
C SER A 230 12.04 1.97 13.60
N PHE A 231 11.47 3.13 13.33
CA PHE A 231 10.42 3.75 14.12
C PHE A 231 9.20 4.00 13.22
N MET A 232 8.01 3.69 13.69
CA MET A 232 6.75 3.91 12.98
C MET A 232 5.75 4.65 13.88
N LEU A 233 5.09 5.66 13.31
CA LEU A 233 3.88 6.27 13.85
C LEU A 233 2.72 5.91 12.94
N THR A 234 1.66 5.32 13.50
CA THR A 234 0.47 4.90 12.77
C THR A 234 -0.79 5.43 13.43
N PHE A 235 -1.71 5.95 12.62
CA PHE A 235 -3.10 6.18 12.99
C PHE A 235 -3.97 5.10 12.37
N ARG A 236 -4.79 4.46 13.19
CA ARG A 236 -5.66 3.36 12.77
C ARG A 236 -7.00 3.37 13.46
N ILE A 237 -7.98 2.68 12.90
CA ILE A 237 -9.23 2.33 13.58
C ILE A 237 -9.10 0.90 14.10
N GLY A 238 -9.16 0.69 15.41
CA GLY A 238 -9.04 -0.65 15.99
C GLY A 238 -9.72 -0.79 17.33
N ALA A 239 -9.60 -1.97 17.93
CA ALA A 239 -10.02 -2.18 19.31
C ALA A 239 -9.30 -1.19 20.23
N ARG A 240 -10.01 -0.74 21.26
CA ARG A 240 -9.47 0.13 22.31
C ARG A 240 -8.31 -0.57 23.04
N PRO A 241 -7.09 0.00 23.05
CA PRO A 241 -5.93 -0.65 23.68
C PRO A 241 -6.16 -1.06 25.13
N ASP A 242 -6.82 -0.20 25.92
CA ASP A 242 -7.13 -0.42 27.32
C ASP A 242 -8.08 -1.61 27.56
N THR A 243 -9.01 -1.87 26.63
CA THR A 243 -9.98 -2.97 26.79
C THR A 243 -9.41 -4.33 26.39
N VAL A 244 -8.31 -4.35 25.63
CA VAL A 244 -7.64 -5.59 25.18
C VAL A 244 -6.29 -5.83 25.88
N ALA A 245 -5.96 -5.02 26.89
CA ALA A 245 -4.64 -5.00 27.52
C ALA A 245 -4.20 -6.36 28.08
N GLU A 246 -5.10 -7.07 28.77
CA GLU A 246 -4.82 -8.40 29.34
C GLU A 246 -4.51 -9.42 28.24
N ALA A 247 -5.40 -9.55 27.24
CA ALA A 247 -5.20 -10.46 26.12
C ALA A 247 -3.95 -10.12 25.29
N ALA A 248 -3.59 -8.83 25.21
CA ALA A 248 -2.41 -8.35 24.51
C ALA A 248 -1.12 -8.45 25.35
N GLY A 249 -1.21 -8.70 26.66
CA GLY A 249 -0.08 -8.72 27.58
C GLY A 249 0.63 -7.37 27.70
N THR A 250 -0.14 -6.27 27.72
CA THR A 250 0.41 -4.91 27.81
C THR A 250 0.34 -4.37 29.23
N THR A 251 1.20 -3.40 29.53
CA THR A 251 1.18 -2.67 30.80
C THR A 251 0.80 -1.21 30.60
N PRO A 252 -0.01 -0.63 31.49
CA PRO A 252 -0.38 0.77 31.37
C PRO A 252 0.81 1.69 31.72
N VAL A 253 0.96 2.78 30.96
CA VAL A 253 1.94 3.83 31.22
C VAL A 253 1.29 5.21 31.08
N ASN A 254 1.62 6.10 32.03
CA ASN A 254 1.14 7.47 32.00
C ASN A 254 2.02 8.33 31.08
N LEU A 255 1.41 8.92 30.05
CA LEU A 255 2.07 9.80 29.09
C LEU A 255 1.87 11.30 29.42
N GLY A 256 1.22 11.63 30.52
CA GLY A 256 0.85 13.01 30.86
C GLY A 256 -0.44 13.45 30.18
N ASP A 257 -0.91 14.67 30.50
CA ASP A 257 -2.12 15.29 29.92
C ASP A 257 -3.37 14.40 29.95
N GLY A 258 -3.49 13.53 30.97
CA GLY A 258 -4.61 12.59 31.10
C GLY A 258 -4.55 11.37 30.16
N VAL A 259 -3.48 11.22 29.38
CA VAL A 259 -3.31 10.11 28.44
C VAL A 259 -2.62 8.94 29.14
N THR A 260 -3.32 7.79 29.17
CA THR A 260 -2.74 6.51 29.55
C THR A 260 -2.62 5.62 28.31
N ALA A 261 -1.42 5.15 28.04
CA ALA A 261 -1.16 4.23 26.93
C ALA A 261 -0.91 2.81 27.42
N GLN A 262 -1.06 1.86 26.51
CA GLN A 262 -0.66 0.47 26.71
C GLN A 262 0.71 0.25 26.06
N GLN A 263 1.63 -0.30 26.84
CA GLN A 263 3.00 -0.55 26.43
C GLN A 263 3.28 -2.05 26.36
N LYS A 264 4.05 -2.46 25.35
CA LYS A 264 4.54 -3.83 25.19
C LYS A 264 6.01 -3.83 24.77
N PRO A 265 6.96 -4.09 25.70
CA PRO A 265 8.31 -4.47 25.30
C PRO A 265 8.30 -5.87 24.68
N ASP A 266 9.32 -6.19 23.87
CA ASP A 266 9.63 -7.58 23.60
C ASP A 266 10.58 -8.16 24.66
N ASP A 267 10.70 -9.49 24.66
CA ASP A 267 11.47 -10.22 25.67
C ASP A 267 12.98 -9.95 25.57
N ASP A 268 13.46 -9.57 24.38
CA ASP A 268 14.87 -9.38 24.11
C ASP A 268 15.32 -7.91 24.25
N GLY A 269 14.38 -6.99 24.46
CA GLY A 269 14.62 -5.57 24.64
C GLY A 269 15.01 -4.84 23.35
N SER A 270 14.80 -5.43 22.18
CA SER A 270 15.06 -4.79 20.88
C SER A 270 13.85 -4.04 20.32
N ARG A 271 12.65 -4.31 20.86
CA ARG A 271 11.40 -3.71 20.40
C ARG A 271 10.57 -3.17 21.55
N CYS A 272 9.78 -2.16 21.22
CA CYS A 272 8.68 -1.74 22.07
C CYS A 272 7.54 -1.23 21.21
N ARG A 273 6.31 -1.43 21.69
CA ARG A 273 5.10 -0.80 21.16
C ARG A 273 4.43 0.02 22.25
N ILE A 274 3.94 1.20 21.89
CA ILE A 274 3.06 2.01 22.73
C ILE A 274 1.84 2.41 21.92
N ASP A 275 0.64 2.13 22.42
CA ASP A 275 -0.59 2.51 21.75
C ASP A 275 -1.67 3.02 22.72
N TRP A 276 -2.47 3.99 22.27
CA TRP A 276 -3.57 4.57 23.05
C TRP A 276 -4.72 5.03 22.17
N SER A 277 -5.91 5.06 22.77
CA SER A 277 -7.12 5.59 22.14
C SER A 277 -7.05 7.12 22.07
N HIS A 278 -7.24 7.70 20.88
CA HIS A 278 -7.51 9.12 20.69
C HIS A 278 -8.95 9.44 21.08
N ALA A 279 -9.91 8.79 20.42
CA ALA A 279 -11.18 8.40 21.03
C ALA A 279 -11.98 7.41 20.21
N THR A 280 -13.16 7.12 20.76
CA THR A 280 -14.22 6.27 20.26
C THR A 280 -14.54 6.52 18.80
N PHE A 281 -14.68 5.42 18.08
CA PHE A 281 -15.10 5.40 16.69
C PHE A 281 -16.65 5.45 16.63
N PRO A 282 -17.28 6.41 15.92
CA PRO A 282 -18.73 6.63 16.01
C PRO A 282 -19.60 5.44 15.62
N ALA A 283 -19.15 4.59 14.69
CA ALA A 283 -19.93 3.45 14.22
C ALA A 283 -19.80 2.20 15.10
N ASP A 284 -18.87 2.19 16.06
CA ASP A 284 -18.59 1.04 16.93
C ASP A 284 -17.86 1.52 18.21
N GLU A 285 -18.57 1.57 19.33
CA GLU A 285 -18.05 2.09 20.61
C GLU A 285 -16.95 1.21 21.25
N GLU A 286 -16.83 -0.05 20.82
CA GLU A 286 -15.73 -0.94 21.23
C GLU A 286 -14.42 -0.63 20.49
N ARG A 287 -14.52 0.19 19.43
CA ARG A 287 -13.39 0.64 18.63
C ARG A 287 -13.06 2.10 18.92
N ALA A 288 -11.82 2.43 18.62
CA ALA A 288 -11.29 3.79 18.71
C ALA A 288 -10.41 4.10 17.50
N GLU A 289 -10.25 5.39 17.26
CA GLU A 289 -9.08 5.92 16.58
C GLU A 289 -7.88 5.74 17.51
N VAL A 290 -6.89 4.97 17.10
CA VAL A 290 -5.73 4.58 17.90
C VAL A 290 -4.47 5.20 17.31
N ILE A 291 -3.65 5.78 18.18
CA ILE A 291 -2.26 6.12 17.87
C ILE A 291 -1.41 4.93 18.28
N ALA A 292 -0.60 4.42 17.36
CA ALA A 292 0.37 3.37 17.62
C ALA A 292 1.78 3.87 17.28
N LEU A 293 2.70 3.62 18.21
CA LEU A 293 4.12 3.86 18.07
C LEU A 293 4.84 2.52 18.16
N ASP A 294 5.63 2.19 17.13
CA ASP A 294 6.42 0.97 17.09
C ASP A 294 7.89 1.31 16.92
N TYR A 295 8.73 0.69 17.75
CA TYR A 295 10.18 0.78 17.68
C TYR A 295 10.77 -0.61 17.50
N SER A 296 11.74 -0.75 16.59
CA SER A 296 12.52 -1.97 16.43
C SER A 296 13.98 -1.67 16.12
N ARG A 297 14.90 -2.21 16.91
CA ARG A 297 16.32 -2.25 16.59
C ARG A 297 16.65 -3.53 15.82
N TYR A 298 17.32 -3.39 14.67
CA TYR A 298 17.74 -4.52 13.82
C TYR A 298 19.26 -4.63 13.66
N SER A 299 20.03 -3.71 14.25
CA SER A 299 21.50 -3.66 14.21
C SER A 299 22.21 -4.39 15.36
N GLY A 300 21.49 -5.22 16.12
CA GLY A 300 21.99 -5.85 17.35
C GLY A 300 21.77 -4.96 18.58
N LYS A 301 21.75 -5.56 19.78
CA LYS A 301 21.37 -4.85 21.01
C LYS A 301 22.41 -3.79 21.40
N VAL A 302 21.92 -2.65 21.86
CA VAL A 302 22.76 -1.59 22.46
C VAL A 302 22.62 -1.67 23.98
N ALA A 303 23.74 -1.81 24.69
CA ALA A 303 23.75 -1.93 26.14
C ALA A 303 23.13 -0.67 26.79
N GLY A 304 22.20 -0.87 27.73
CA GLY A 304 21.53 0.21 28.45
C GLY A 304 20.48 0.96 27.63
N GLU A 305 20.17 0.52 26.41
CA GLU A 305 19.05 1.08 25.65
C GLU A 305 17.71 0.61 26.21
N ASP A 306 16.78 1.55 26.36
CA ASP A 306 15.38 1.30 26.69
C ASP A 306 14.48 1.80 25.56
N PRO A 307 14.07 0.91 24.63
CA PRO A 307 13.13 1.24 23.55
C PRO A 307 11.81 1.85 24.03
N CYS A 308 11.30 1.40 25.18
CA CYS A 308 10.03 1.88 25.69
C CYS A 308 10.13 3.29 26.27
N ALA A 309 11.17 3.60 27.05
CA ALA A 309 11.42 4.96 27.53
C ALA A 309 11.60 5.95 26.36
N LYS A 310 12.28 5.51 25.30
CA LYS A 310 12.41 6.24 24.04
C LYS A 310 11.05 6.52 23.39
N LEU A 311 10.20 5.51 23.23
CA LEU A 311 8.84 5.71 22.69
C LEU A 311 7.96 6.60 23.58
N GLN A 312 8.05 6.47 24.91
CA GLN A 312 7.31 7.35 25.82
C GLN A 312 7.68 8.83 25.64
N THR A 313 8.97 9.11 25.39
CA THR A 313 9.45 10.47 25.12
C THR A 313 8.81 11.05 23.86
N VAL A 314 8.74 10.24 22.80
CA VAL A 314 8.08 10.62 21.54
C VAL A 314 6.59 10.83 21.73
N ALA A 315 5.94 9.91 22.45
CA ALA A 315 4.51 9.98 22.72
C ALA A 315 4.15 11.28 23.47
N LYS A 316 4.94 11.62 24.51
CA LYS A 316 4.82 12.87 25.27
C LYS A 316 5.00 14.11 24.39
N ALA A 317 5.91 14.07 23.41
CA ALA A 317 6.10 15.16 22.46
C ALA A 317 4.98 15.26 21.40
N LEU A 318 4.33 14.12 21.08
CA LEU A 318 3.26 14.03 20.10
C LEU A 318 1.91 14.51 20.65
N ILE A 319 1.57 14.15 21.89
CA ILE A 319 0.26 14.44 22.51
C ILE A 319 -0.18 15.92 22.36
N PRO A 320 0.68 16.94 22.59
CA PRO A 320 0.29 18.34 22.44
C PRO A 320 -0.06 18.74 21.01
N ARG A 321 0.38 17.97 20.00
CA ARG A 321 0.15 18.22 18.57
C ARG A 321 -1.08 17.49 18.02
N LEU A 322 -1.70 16.63 18.82
CA LEU A 322 -2.94 15.95 18.44
C LEU A 322 -4.15 16.88 18.65
N PRO A 323 -5.21 16.73 17.83
CA PRO A 323 -6.46 17.46 18.02
C PRO A 323 -6.99 17.29 19.44
N LYS A 324 -7.40 18.38 20.09
CA LYS A 324 -7.95 18.31 21.46
C LYS A 324 -9.35 17.69 21.44
N ARG A 325 -9.67 16.95 22.51
CA ARG A 325 -11.00 16.38 22.74
C ARG A 325 -11.58 16.94 24.02
#